data_AF-A0A160PKR5-F1
#
_entry.id   AF-A0A160PKR5-F1
#
_cell.length_a   1.000
_cell.length_b   1.000
_cell.length_c   1.000
_cell.angle_alpha   90.00
_cell.angle_beta   90.00
_cell.angle_gamma   90.00
#
_symmetry.space_group_name_H-M   'P 1'
#
loop_
_entity.id
_entity.type
_entity.pdbx_description
1 polymer ?
#
loop_
_entity_poly.entity_id
_entity_poly.type
_entity_poly.pdbx_seq_one_letter_code
_entity_poly.pdbx_strand_id
1 'polypeptide(L)'
;MVTVDLVPLAASQRALIGRLDRDRAGRLMDAMDACNARFGRGSVVPARAGLAQQRRAWTTKFEMRTPRYTTQVDELPTAHA
;
A
#
# COMPACT_ATOMS: atom_id res chain seq x y z
N MET A 1 -4.38 10.37 3.45
CA MET A 1 -3.13 10.18 4.21
C MET A 1 -2.01 10.07 3.19
N VAL A 2 -1.30 11.16 2.96
CA VAL A 2 -0.13 11.18 2.06
C VAL A 2 1.08 10.86 2.93
N THR A 3 1.82 9.80 2.59
CA THR A 3 3.08 9.45 3.27
C THR A 3 4.15 10.42 2.80
N VAL A 4 4.42 11.46 3.60
CA VAL A 4 5.36 12.54 3.26
C VAL A 4 6.84 12.17 3.50
N ASP A 5 7.11 11.07 4.19
CA ASP A 5 8.46 10.68 4.61
C ASP A 5 8.89 9.32 4.03
N LEU A 6 8.69 9.13 2.72
CA LEU A 6 9.26 7.96 2.04
C LEU A 6 10.77 8.12 1.96
N VAL A 7 11.50 7.26 2.67
CA VAL A 7 12.96 7.16 2.59
C VAL A 7 13.35 5.82 1.96
N PRO A 8 14.49 5.75 1.24
CA PRO A 8 15.02 4.48 0.77
C PRO A 8 15.17 3.49 1.93
N LEU A 9 14.92 2.20 1.68
CA LEU A 9 14.97 1.16 2.71
C LEU A 9 16.33 1.15 3.45
N ALA A 10 17.42 1.45 2.75
CA ALA A 10 18.76 1.54 3.33
C ALA A 10 18.89 2.67 4.38
N ALA A 11 18.11 3.75 4.23
CA ALA A 11 18.06 4.89 5.14
C ALA A 11 16.93 4.77 6.19
N SER A 12 16.11 3.71 6.14
CA SER A 12 15.04 3.50 7.10
C SER A 12 15.58 3.27 8.53
N GLN A 13 14.82 3.75 9.51
CA GLN A 13 15.20 3.63 10.92
C GLN A 13 15.38 2.16 11.31
N ARG A 14 16.55 1.82 11.87
CA ARG A 14 16.81 0.48 12.42
C ARG A 14 16.06 0.33 13.75
N ALA A 15 15.69 -0.90 14.09
CA ALA A 15 15.08 -1.16 15.39
C ALA A 15 16.01 -0.69 16.51
N LEU A 16 15.47 0.15 17.40
CA LEU A 16 16.18 0.67 18.57
C LEU A 16 16.39 -0.43 19.63
N ILE A 17 15.47 -1.42 19.68
CA ILE A 17 15.47 -2.51 20.65
C ILE A 17 15.17 -3.82 19.92
N GLY A 18 16.00 -4.84 20.13
CA GLY A 18 15.88 -6.15 19.49
C GLY A 18 16.50 -6.23 18.09
N ARG A 19 16.61 -7.45 17.57
CA ARG A 19 17.18 -7.73 16.24
C ARG A 19 16.06 -7.79 15.21
N LEU A 20 15.91 -6.72 14.43
CA LEU A 20 15.06 -6.73 13.23
C LEU A 20 15.84 -7.37 12.09
N ASP A 21 15.59 -8.66 11.85
CA ASP A 21 16.14 -9.40 10.71
C ASP A 21 15.42 -8.96 9.42
N ARG A 22 16.02 -8.00 8.73
CA ARG A 22 15.46 -7.41 7.50
C ARG A 22 15.45 -8.39 6.33
N ASP A 23 16.41 -9.30 6.24
CA ASP A 23 16.47 -10.25 5.13
C ASP A 23 15.34 -11.26 5.23
N ARG A 24 15.07 -11.73 6.46
CA ARG A 24 13.90 -12.57 6.72
C ARG A 24 12.59 -11.82 6.46
N ALA A 25 12.51 -10.55 6.86
CA ALA A 25 11.32 -9.74 6.63
C ALA A 25 11.07 -9.49 5.13
N GLY A 26 12.12 -9.24 4.34
CA GLY A 26 12.04 -9.07 2.89
C GLY A 26 11.48 -10.31 2.20
N ARG A 27 12.09 -11.49 2.45
CA ARG A 27 11.60 -12.77 1.89
C ARG A 27 10.15 -13.07 2.27
N LEU A 28 9.74 -12.72 3.49
CA LEU A 28 8.36 -12.87 3.93
C LEU A 28 7.42 -11.97 3.12
N MET A 29 7.76 -10.70 2.94
CA MET A 29 6.97 -9.75 2.15
C MET A 29 6.85 -10.20 0.68
N ASP A 30 7.94 -10.65 0.07
CA ASP A 30 7.94 -11.17 -1.30
C ASP A 30 6.99 -12.37 -1.46
N ALA A 31 7.00 -13.30 -0.50
CA ALA A 31 6.09 -14.44 -0.50
C ALA A 31 4.62 -14.01 -0.33
N MET A 32 4.36 -13.01 0.52
CA MET A 32 3.01 -12.46 0.69
C MET A 32 2.52 -11.78 -0.59
N ASP A 33 3.38 -11.03 -1.27
CA ASP A 33 3.05 -10.37 -2.54
C ASP A 33 2.80 -11.39 -3.66
N ALA A 34 3.59 -12.47 -3.73
CA ALA A 34 3.36 -13.57 -4.66
C ALA A 34 2.00 -14.25 -4.42
N CYS A 35 1.62 -14.49 -3.16
CA CYS A 35 0.31 -15.01 -2.80
C CYS A 35 -0.80 -14.03 -3.20
N ASN A 36 -0.64 -12.73 -2.90
CA ASN A 36 -1.62 -11.71 -3.25
C ASN A 36 -1.78 -11.53 -4.78
N ALA A 37 -0.71 -11.69 -5.56
CA ALA A 37 -0.78 -11.66 -7.02
C ALA A 37 -1.56 -12.85 -7.59
N ARG A 38 -1.42 -14.04 -6.98
CA ARG A 38 -2.07 -15.26 -7.44
C ARG A 38 -3.54 -15.38 -7.00
N PHE A 39 -3.86 -15.00 -5.77
CA PHE A 39 -5.19 -15.22 -5.16
C PHE A 39 -6.03 -13.95 -5.05
N GLY A 40 -5.52 -12.81 -5.52
CA GLY A 40 -6.19 -11.52 -5.46
C GLY A 40 -5.71 -10.66 -4.28
N ARG A 41 -5.91 -9.34 -4.44
CA ARG A 41 -5.38 -8.32 -3.53
C ARG A 41 -5.92 -8.48 -2.11
N GLY A 42 -5.02 -8.66 -1.14
CA GLY A 42 -5.38 -8.79 0.27
C GLY A 42 -5.87 -10.18 0.67
N SER A 43 -5.59 -11.20 -0.15
CA SER A 43 -5.83 -12.61 0.20
C SER A 43 -4.96 -13.08 1.38
N VAL A 44 -3.74 -12.54 1.49
CA VAL A 44 -2.84 -12.77 2.63
C VAL A 44 -2.44 -11.42 3.24
N VAL A 45 -2.70 -11.25 4.54
CA VAL A 45 -2.37 -10.04 5.30
C VAL A 45 -1.66 -10.41 6.60
N PRO A 46 -0.75 -9.55 7.12
CA PRO A 46 -0.11 -9.80 8.39
C PRO A 46 -1.16 -9.83 9.50
N ALA A 47 -1.11 -10.83 10.39
CA ALA A 47 -2.07 -10.91 11.51
C ALA A 47 -2.06 -9.64 12.37
N ARG A 48 -0.87 -9.02 12.55
CA ARG A 48 -0.69 -7.74 13.26
C ARG A 48 -1.33 -6.55 12.53
N ALA A 49 -1.47 -6.58 11.21
CA ALA A 49 -2.14 -5.53 10.45
C ALA A 49 -3.66 -5.52 10.71
N GLY A 50 -4.17 -6.49 11.47
CA GLY A 50 -5.58 -6.67 11.79
C GLY A 50 -6.28 -7.42 10.68
N LEU A 51 -6.80 -8.60 11.00
CA LEU A 51 -7.76 -9.34 10.14
C LEU A 51 -9.09 -8.57 9.98
N ALA A 52 -9.23 -7.43 10.66
CA ALA A 52 -10.41 -6.57 10.68
C ALA A 52 -10.79 -5.97 9.32
N GLN A 53 -9.90 -6.00 8.31
CA GLN A 53 -10.27 -5.62 6.94
C GLN A 53 -11.42 -6.48 6.39
N GLN A 54 -11.52 -7.75 6.80
CA GLN A 54 -12.62 -8.64 6.39
C GLN A 54 -13.95 -8.33 7.13
N ARG A 55 -13.91 -7.58 8.24
CA ARG A 55 -15.10 -7.14 9.01
C ARG A 55 -15.40 -5.66 8.87
N ARG A 56 -14.86 -4.99 7.84
CA ARG A 56 -15.25 -3.60 7.55
C ARG A 56 -16.67 -3.61 6.98
N ALA A 57 -17.65 -3.37 7.85
CA ALA A 57 -19.04 -3.11 7.46
C ALA A 57 -19.16 -1.91 6.51
N TRP A 58 -18.14 -1.03 6.49
CA TRP A 58 -18.08 0.15 5.64
C TRP A 58 -16.77 0.17 4.83
N THR A 59 -16.92 0.19 3.51
CA THR A 59 -15.86 0.47 2.55
C THR A 59 -16.00 1.91 2.05
N THR A 60 -14.89 2.64 1.95
CA THR A 60 -14.92 4.00 1.38
C THR A 60 -15.15 3.88 -0.12
N LYS A 61 -16.33 4.31 -0.57
CA LYS A 61 -16.74 4.34 -1.98
C LYS A 61 -16.26 5.64 -2.61
N PHE A 62 -15.42 5.57 -3.65
CA PHE A 62 -14.89 6.74 -4.36
C PHE A 62 -15.71 7.07 -5.62
N GLU A 63 -17.04 7.02 -5.54
CA GLU A 63 -17.90 7.24 -6.73
C GLU A 63 -17.96 8.68 -7.19
N MET A 64 -17.70 9.63 -6.28
CA MET A 64 -17.70 11.07 -6.57
C MET A 64 -16.27 11.62 -6.69
N ARG A 65 -15.29 10.79 -7.06
CA ARG A 65 -13.91 11.28 -7.21
C ARG A 65 -13.79 12.08 -8.50
N THR A 66 -13.28 13.30 -8.40
CA THR A 66 -12.87 14.08 -9.56
C THR A 66 -11.74 13.37 -10.31
N PRO A 67 -11.57 13.64 -11.62
CA PRO A 67 -10.42 13.14 -12.36
C PRO A 67 -9.09 13.58 -11.72
N ARG A 68 -8.05 12.79 -11.92
CA ARG A 68 -6.73 12.88 -11.32
C ARG A 68 -5.85 13.91 -12.02
N TYR A 69 -6.30 15.16 -12.07
CA TYR A 69 -5.60 16.24 -12.76
C TYR A 69 -4.12 16.41 -12.37
N THR A 70 -3.72 16.01 -11.17
CA THR A 70 -2.35 16.16 -10.67
C THR A 70 -1.49 14.91 -10.73
N THR A 71 -2.07 13.74 -11.00
CA THR A 71 -1.34 12.46 -10.94
C THR A 71 -1.48 11.60 -12.18
N GLN A 72 -2.37 11.97 -13.12
CA GLN A 72 -2.55 11.27 -14.38
C GLN A 72 -2.81 12.28 -15.49
N VAL A 73 -1.85 12.39 -16.41
CA VAL A 73 -1.86 13.38 -17.51
C VAL A 73 -3.05 13.18 -18.44
N ASP A 74 -3.43 11.93 -18.70
CA ASP A 74 -4.56 11.59 -19.58
C ASP A 74 -5.94 12.03 -19.03
N GLU A 75 -6.02 12.39 -17.74
CA GLU A 75 -7.25 12.84 -17.10
C GLU A 75 -7.39 14.38 -17.11
N LEU A 76 -6.46 15.11 -17.76
CA LEU A 76 -6.52 16.57 -17.88
C LEU A 76 -7.61 17.02 -18.89
N PRO A 77 -8.41 18.06 -18.57
CA PRO A 77 -9.42 18.58 -19.49
C PRO A 77 -8.73 19.25 -20.69
N THR A 78 -9.17 18.91 -21.89
CA THR A 78 -8.70 19.54 -23.14
C THR A 78 -9.55 20.77 -23.44
N ALA A 79 -8.91 21.93 -23.59
CA ALA A 79 -9.60 23.14 -24.02
C ALA A 79 -9.72 23.18 -25.55
N HIS A 80 -10.89 23.53 -26.05
CA HIS A 80 -11.14 23.80 -27.47
C HIS A 80 -11.39 25.31 -27.64
N ALA A 81 -10.93 25.86 -28.77
CA ALA A 81 -11.04 27.28 -29.12
C ALA A 81 -12.36 27.59 -29.84
#